data_AF-A0AAV5TTU2-F1
#
_entry.id   AF-A0AAV5TTU2-F1
#
_cell.length_a   1.000
_cell.length_b   1.000
_cell.length_c   1.000
_cell.angle_alpha   90.00
_cell.angle_beta   90.00
_cell.angle_gamma   90.00
#
_symmetry.space_group_name_H-M   'P 1'
#
loop_
_entity.id
_entity.type
_entity.pdbx_description
1 polymer ?
#
loop_
_entity_poly.entity_id
_entity_poly.type
_entity_poly.pdbx_seq_one_letter_code
_entity_poly.pdbx_strand_id
1 'polypeptide(L)'
;FLQMSSKKSSNHKRKHSTSSSNSHDEELNKTATSKFSTPRPSKVVKHGSTSSDESEDETVQIKTKAPLISPLEAMKHLEKIKEKNGNKDPSMKQSFASYCAEVKGDSKELQASLTKYLHLAIQPTKLPFNTASLMMNEFFTGIDALKYLPGFPHKPKNLLFCYAAANDIDSGLHMLKEAAERMRTDEKGRAKAAKEAAKQRTAYMKSLQEFLEKHEDELSEVQKKSVKTTIQRIDKAKDREKYVREKKESKSPGSDKIKKKESMTAFEHFCSLNFTMYVDVEPEKRLRKLQKKFDKLEPTVREVYEKLALQD
;
A
#
# COMPACT_ATOMS: atom_id res chain seq x y z
N PHE A 1 -7.80 -59.67 21.71
CA PHE A 1 -9.18 -60.04 22.11
C PHE A 1 -10.12 -58.97 21.59
N LEU A 2 -11.08 -59.34 20.71
CA LEU A 2 -12.23 -58.58 20.16
C LEU A 2 -11.95 -57.18 19.50
N GLN A 3 -12.40 -56.80 18.29
CA GLN A 3 -13.71 -56.89 17.58
C GLN A 3 -14.86 -56.11 18.26
N MET A 4 -15.82 -55.44 17.59
CA MET A 4 -16.07 -55.13 16.16
C MET A 4 -17.07 -53.95 16.04
N SER A 5 -17.35 -53.47 14.79
CA SER A 5 -18.56 -52.84 14.18
C SER A 5 -19.70 -52.22 15.05
N SER A 6 -20.47 -51.19 14.63
CA SER A 6 -21.39 -51.10 13.46
C SER A 6 -22.09 -49.71 13.46
N LYS A 7 -22.11 -48.89 12.39
CA LYS A 7 -23.03 -48.81 11.21
C LYS A 7 -24.54 -48.49 11.43
N LYS A 8 -24.98 -47.42 10.71
CA LYS A 8 -26.25 -47.21 9.94
C LYS A 8 -27.57 -46.68 10.58
N SER A 9 -27.94 -45.46 10.14
CA SER A 9 -29.15 -45.10 9.31
C SER A 9 -30.59 -45.47 9.74
N SER A 10 -31.50 -44.47 9.72
CA SER A 10 -32.83 -44.62 9.09
C SER A 10 -33.45 -43.30 8.57
N ASN A 11 -33.94 -43.31 7.33
CA ASN A 11 -34.92 -42.35 6.80
C ASN A 11 -36.27 -42.44 7.52
N HIS A 12 -37.07 -41.37 7.50
CA HIS A 12 -38.53 -41.49 7.38
C HIS A 12 -39.15 -40.39 6.49
N LYS A 13 -40.31 -40.70 5.91
CA LYS A 13 -40.87 -40.08 4.69
C LYS A 13 -42.40 -40.03 4.79
N ARG A 14 -43.02 -38.86 4.62
CA ARG A 14 -44.47 -38.63 4.32
C ARG A 14 -44.77 -37.11 4.34
N LYS A 15 -45.85 -36.57 3.77
CA LYS A 15 -46.53 -36.71 2.45
C LYS A 15 -47.82 -35.86 2.51
N HIS A 16 -48.06 -34.97 1.53
CA HIS A 16 -49.39 -34.39 1.19
C HIS A 16 -50.09 -33.55 2.29
N SER A 17 -51.07 -32.67 2.05
CA SER A 17 -51.60 -32.00 0.83
C SER A 17 -52.60 -30.89 1.27
N THR A 18 -53.04 -30.04 0.32
CA THR A 18 -54.39 -29.40 0.25
C THR A 18 -54.86 -28.48 1.41
N SER A 19 -55.70 -27.45 1.23
CA SER A 19 -56.11 -26.59 0.10
C SER A 19 -57.18 -25.61 0.62
N SER A 20 -57.43 -24.51 -0.11
CA SER A 20 -58.66 -23.67 0.01
C SER A 20 -58.80 -22.80 1.27
N SER A 21 -59.63 -21.74 1.33
CA SER A 21 -60.18 -20.78 0.34
C SER A 21 -60.98 -19.71 1.12
N ASN A 22 -61.44 -18.66 0.42
CA ASN A 22 -62.42 -17.64 0.86
C ASN A 22 -61.84 -16.54 1.78
N SER A 23 -61.98 -15.23 1.53
CA SER A 23 -63.15 -14.40 1.12
C SER A 23 -64.16 -14.20 2.26
N HIS A 24 -64.84 -13.06 2.44
CA HIS A 24 -64.90 -11.77 1.71
C HIS A 24 -65.41 -10.70 2.73
N ASP A 25 -65.62 -9.44 2.30
CA ASP A 25 -66.46 -8.40 2.99
C ASP A 25 -65.91 -7.88 4.35
N GLU A 26 -66.24 -6.70 4.91
CA GLU A 26 -66.78 -5.40 4.44
C GLU A 26 -66.27 -4.31 5.45
N GLU A 27 -66.60 -3.01 5.49
CA GLU A 27 -67.66 -2.19 4.89
C GLU A 27 -67.08 -0.82 4.43
N LEU A 28 -67.29 0.25 5.21
CA LEU A 28 -67.03 1.68 4.97
C LEU A 28 -66.49 2.30 6.29
N ASN A 29 -66.07 3.56 6.45
CA ASN A 29 -66.65 4.81 5.95
C ASN A 29 -65.71 6.02 6.20
N LYS A 30 -65.71 6.99 5.27
CA LYS A 30 -65.72 8.46 5.48
C LYS A 30 -64.55 9.14 6.24
N THR A 31 -63.68 9.91 5.55
CA THR A 31 -63.76 11.38 5.29
C THR A 31 -63.73 12.28 6.54
N ALA A 32 -63.00 13.41 6.62
CA ALA A 32 -62.21 14.14 5.60
C ALA A 32 -61.26 15.21 6.24
N THR A 33 -60.33 15.72 5.42
CA THR A 33 -59.73 17.09 5.46
C THR A 33 -59.21 17.72 6.76
N SER A 34 -57.92 18.10 6.81
CA SER A 34 -57.47 19.48 6.47
C SER A 34 -56.04 19.87 6.95
N LYS A 35 -55.16 20.11 5.98
CA LYS A 35 -54.08 21.14 5.87
C LYS A 35 -53.32 21.70 7.10
N PHE A 36 -51.99 21.58 7.03
CA PHE A 36 -50.92 22.58 7.32
C PHE A 36 -50.83 23.27 8.71
N SER A 37 -49.75 23.01 9.46
CA SER A 37 -48.51 23.84 9.44
C SER A 37 -47.52 23.47 10.57
N THR A 38 -46.22 23.52 10.28
CA THR A 38 -45.07 23.46 11.22
C THR A 38 -44.79 24.86 11.83
N PRO A 39 -43.94 25.07 12.89
CA PRO A 39 -42.71 24.32 13.23
C PRO A 39 -42.28 24.09 14.71
N ARG A 40 -41.21 23.28 14.83
CA ARG A 40 -40.22 22.98 15.92
C ARG A 40 -39.89 24.09 16.96
N PRO A 41 -39.12 23.82 18.07
CA PRO A 41 -38.52 22.54 18.54
C PRO A 41 -38.57 22.24 20.07
N SER A 42 -38.24 21.00 20.47
CA SER A 42 -37.74 20.66 21.82
C SER A 42 -36.89 19.38 21.81
N LYS A 43 -35.94 19.25 22.76
CA LYS A 43 -35.02 18.10 22.95
C LYS A 43 -35.50 17.17 24.09
N VAL A 44 -34.80 16.04 24.26
CA VAL A 44 -34.77 15.12 25.45
C VAL A 44 -35.92 14.10 25.51
N VAL A 45 -35.77 12.80 25.86
CA VAL A 45 -34.75 11.74 25.56
C VAL A 45 -35.28 10.39 26.11
N LYS A 46 -35.18 9.27 25.36
CA LYS A 46 -35.33 7.83 25.79
C LYS A 46 -36.71 7.39 26.36
N HIS A 47 -37.18 6.14 26.26
CA HIS A 47 -36.73 4.83 25.71
C HIS A 47 -37.99 3.95 25.48
N GLY A 48 -38.00 2.96 24.55
CA GLY A 48 -39.00 1.86 24.58
C GLY A 48 -39.42 1.20 23.25
N SER A 49 -38.78 0.06 22.94
CA SER A 49 -39.16 -1.09 22.08
C SER A 49 -40.41 -1.12 21.15
N THR A 50 -40.15 -1.34 19.85
CA THR A 50 -40.84 -2.23 18.85
C THR A 50 -39.87 -2.38 17.66
N SER A 51 -39.40 -3.56 17.22
CA SER A 51 -40.07 -4.62 16.42
C SER A 51 -40.56 -4.17 15.03
N SER A 52 -40.36 -5.05 14.04
CA SER A 52 -40.42 -4.86 12.57
C SER A 52 -39.16 -4.19 11.98
N ASP A 53 -38.43 -4.73 11.00
CA ASP A 53 -38.69 -5.60 9.82
C ASP A 53 -38.61 -4.78 8.51
N GLU A 54 -38.05 -5.43 7.48
CA GLU A 54 -37.76 -5.01 6.11
C GLU A 54 -36.64 -3.95 5.82
N SER A 55 -35.71 -4.42 4.97
CA SER A 55 -35.14 -3.70 3.82
C SER A 55 -34.21 -2.49 4.03
N GLU A 56 -32.93 -2.76 4.32
CA GLU A 56 -31.82 -1.95 3.77
C GLU A 56 -30.81 -2.82 3.00
N ASP A 57 -31.08 -3.03 1.71
CA ASP A 57 -30.10 -3.52 0.75
C ASP A 57 -29.12 -2.36 0.46
N GLU A 58 -28.02 -2.27 1.23
CA GLU A 58 -26.94 -1.28 1.05
C GLU A 58 -26.22 -1.51 -0.29
N THR A 59 -26.90 -1.09 -1.36
CA THR A 59 -26.37 -1.05 -2.71
C THR A 59 -25.28 0.01 -2.78
N VAL A 60 -24.03 -0.45 -2.78
CA VAL A 60 -22.82 0.39 -2.90
C VAL A 60 -22.92 1.24 -4.18
N GLN A 61 -23.34 2.51 -4.03
CA GLN A 61 -23.58 3.42 -5.15
C GLN A 61 -22.27 3.93 -5.78
N ILE A 62 -21.61 3.08 -6.57
CA ILE A 62 -20.51 3.49 -7.45
C ILE A 62 -21.11 4.26 -8.64
N LYS A 63 -21.14 5.60 -8.51
CA LYS A 63 -21.57 6.52 -9.58
C LYS A 63 -20.54 6.56 -10.72
N THR A 64 -20.65 5.65 -11.69
CA THR A 64 -19.95 5.75 -12.98
C THR A 64 -20.87 5.38 -14.14
N LYS A 65 -21.13 6.35 -15.03
CA LYS A 65 -21.73 6.14 -16.36
C LYS A 65 -20.71 5.61 -17.39
N ALA A 66 -19.78 4.77 -16.94
CA ALA A 66 -18.87 4.12 -17.87
C ALA A 66 -19.65 3.06 -18.67
N PRO A 67 -19.38 2.88 -19.98
CA PRO A 67 -19.68 1.60 -20.60
C PRO A 67 -18.99 0.48 -19.80
N LEU A 68 -19.61 -0.69 -19.79
CA LEU A 68 -19.13 -1.85 -19.05
C LEU A 68 -19.18 -3.04 -19.99
N ILE A 69 -18.07 -3.78 -20.08
CA ILE A 69 -18.04 -5.03 -20.85
C ILE A 69 -19.05 -6.03 -20.28
N SER A 70 -19.57 -6.91 -21.15
CA SER A 70 -20.60 -7.87 -20.74
C SER A 70 -20.06 -8.90 -19.73
N PRO A 71 -20.91 -9.51 -18.87
CA PRO A 71 -20.46 -10.56 -17.94
C PRO A 71 -19.80 -11.76 -18.65
N LEU A 72 -20.30 -12.16 -19.83
CA LEU A 72 -19.71 -13.26 -20.62
C LEU A 72 -18.32 -12.91 -21.15
N GLU A 73 -18.10 -11.65 -21.51
CA GLU A 73 -16.79 -11.14 -21.94
C GLU A 73 -15.83 -11.02 -20.74
N ALA A 74 -16.32 -10.56 -19.60
CA ALA A 74 -15.55 -10.52 -18.35
C ALA A 74 -15.07 -11.91 -17.92
N MET A 75 -15.88 -12.96 -18.10
CA MET A 75 -15.46 -14.35 -17.88
C MET A 75 -14.31 -14.77 -18.80
N LYS A 76 -14.40 -14.49 -20.11
CA LYS A 76 -13.32 -14.79 -21.08
C LYS A 76 -12.01 -14.07 -20.74
N HIS A 77 -12.08 -12.87 -20.17
CA HIS A 77 -10.91 -12.16 -19.66
C HIS A 77 -10.37 -12.79 -18.37
N LEU A 78 -11.25 -13.20 -17.45
CA LEU A 78 -10.88 -13.87 -16.19
C LEU A 78 -10.13 -15.20 -16.44
N GLU A 79 -10.56 -15.99 -17.42
CA GLU A 79 -9.88 -17.23 -17.83
C GLU A 79 -8.46 -16.94 -18.33
N LYS A 80 -8.29 -15.96 -19.22
CA LYS A 80 -6.98 -15.52 -19.72
C LYS A 80 -6.08 -14.94 -18.63
N ILE A 81 -6.65 -14.28 -17.61
CA ILE A 81 -5.92 -13.82 -16.43
C ILE A 81 -5.41 -15.02 -15.61
N LYS A 82 -6.26 -16.03 -15.39
CA LYS A 82 -5.90 -17.26 -14.68
C LYS A 82 -4.80 -18.04 -15.40
N GLU A 83 -4.90 -18.20 -16.72
CA GLU A 83 -3.87 -18.81 -17.56
C GLU A 83 -2.51 -18.10 -17.45
N LYS A 84 -2.50 -16.76 -17.49
CA LYS A 84 -1.27 -15.95 -17.38
C LYS A 84 -0.64 -15.96 -16.00
N ASN A 85 -1.45 -16.00 -14.94
CA ASN A 85 -0.95 -16.14 -13.57
C ASN A 85 -0.35 -17.54 -13.36
N GLY A 86 -0.99 -18.58 -13.90
CA GLY A 86 -0.55 -19.97 -13.72
C GLY A 86 -0.53 -20.36 -12.25
N ASN A 87 0.63 -20.79 -11.75
CA ASN A 87 0.84 -21.12 -10.33
C ASN A 87 1.31 -19.92 -9.48
N LYS A 88 1.41 -18.71 -10.05
CA LYS A 88 1.65 -17.50 -9.26
C LYS A 88 0.32 -17.10 -8.65
N ASP A 89 0.34 -16.72 -7.38
CA ASP A 89 -0.84 -16.26 -6.64
C ASP A 89 -0.77 -14.74 -6.32
N PRO A 90 -0.74 -13.86 -7.34
CA PRO A 90 -0.79 -12.42 -7.11
C PRO A 90 -2.23 -11.97 -6.80
N SER A 91 -2.37 -10.91 -6.02
CA SER A 91 -3.68 -10.35 -5.69
C SER A 91 -4.52 -10.05 -6.95
N MET A 92 -5.85 -10.18 -6.85
CA MET A 92 -6.77 -9.88 -7.95
C MET A 92 -6.55 -8.49 -8.55
N LYS A 93 -6.25 -7.50 -7.71
CA LYS A 93 -5.94 -6.12 -8.15
C LYS A 93 -4.68 -6.04 -9.02
N GLN A 94 -3.61 -6.75 -8.66
CA GLN A 94 -2.38 -6.83 -9.45
C GLN A 94 -2.64 -7.58 -10.75
N SER A 95 -3.34 -8.71 -10.68
CA SER A 95 -3.71 -9.53 -11.84
C SER A 95 -4.49 -8.73 -12.88
N PHE A 96 -5.51 -7.98 -12.44
CA PHE A 96 -6.29 -7.09 -13.30
C PHE A 96 -5.41 -5.97 -13.87
N ALA A 97 -4.59 -5.30 -13.05
CA ALA A 97 -3.74 -4.20 -13.51
C ALA A 97 -2.70 -4.65 -14.55
N SER A 98 -1.99 -5.75 -14.31
CA SER A 98 -1.02 -6.34 -15.24
C SER A 98 -1.68 -6.79 -16.54
N TYR A 99 -2.80 -7.51 -16.45
CA TYR A 99 -3.52 -7.95 -17.65
C TYR A 99 -4.06 -6.79 -18.48
N CYS A 100 -4.70 -5.81 -17.84
CA CYS A 100 -5.25 -4.66 -18.55
C CYS A 100 -4.16 -3.78 -19.18
N ALA A 101 -2.94 -3.75 -18.62
CA ALA A 101 -1.81 -3.04 -19.24
C ALA A 101 -1.29 -3.72 -20.52
N GLU A 102 -1.53 -5.01 -20.70
CA GLU A 102 -1.12 -5.79 -21.88
C GLU A 102 -2.19 -5.87 -22.98
N VAL A 103 -3.47 -5.65 -22.63
CA VAL A 103 -4.58 -5.70 -23.59
C VAL A 103 -4.61 -4.42 -24.44
N LYS A 104 -4.56 -4.59 -25.76
CA LYS A 104 -4.79 -3.49 -26.73
C LYS A 104 -6.27 -3.12 -26.74
N GLY A 105 -6.61 -1.91 -26.28
CA GLY A 105 -7.98 -1.39 -26.20
C GLY A 105 -8.18 -0.50 -24.98
N ASP A 106 -9.43 -0.26 -24.58
CA ASP A 106 -9.79 0.55 -23.40
C ASP A 106 -9.55 -0.20 -22.08
N SER A 107 -8.27 -0.37 -21.78
CA SER A 107 -7.70 -0.93 -20.55
C SER A 107 -8.40 -0.47 -19.26
N LYS A 108 -8.79 0.81 -19.18
CA LYS A 108 -9.47 1.40 -18.02
C LYS A 108 -10.91 0.90 -17.87
N GLU A 109 -11.63 0.72 -18.97
CA GLU A 109 -13.01 0.23 -18.97
C GLU A 109 -13.06 -1.25 -18.54
N LEU A 110 -12.15 -2.05 -19.11
CA LEU A 110 -11.95 -3.45 -18.75
C LEU A 110 -11.61 -3.57 -17.26
N GLN A 111 -10.65 -2.79 -16.76
CA GLN A 111 -10.26 -2.81 -15.35
C GLN A 111 -11.41 -2.38 -14.42
N ALA A 112 -12.16 -1.33 -14.78
CA ALA A 112 -13.32 -0.88 -14.02
C ALA A 112 -14.43 -1.94 -13.98
N SER A 113 -14.71 -2.58 -15.11
CA SER A 113 -15.71 -3.65 -15.25
C SER A 113 -15.35 -4.87 -14.41
N LEU A 114 -14.13 -5.40 -14.56
CA LEU A 114 -13.64 -6.53 -13.76
C LEU A 114 -13.65 -6.22 -12.26
N THR A 115 -13.27 -5.00 -11.88
CA THR A 115 -13.32 -4.55 -10.48
C THR A 115 -14.76 -4.49 -9.97
N LYS A 116 -15.72 -3.99 -10.76
CA LYS A 116 -17.14 -3.95 -10.40
C LYS A 116 -17.71 -5.35 -10.24
N TYR A 117 -17.46 -6.26 -11.19
CA TYR A 117 -17.93 -7.64 -11.10
C TYR A 117 -17.34 -8.39 -9.91
N LEU A 118 -16.07 -8.13 -9.54
CA LEU A 118 -15.47 -8.69 -8.32
C LEU A 118 -16.20 -8.26 -7.04
N HIS A 119 -16.54 -6.97 -6.89
CA HIS A 119 -17.32 -6.50 -5.73
C HIS A 119 -18.74 -7.10 -5.72
N LEU A 120 -19.39 -7.18 -6.87
CA LEU A 120 -20.71 -7.79 -7.02
C LEU A 120 -20.72 -9.31 -6.77
N ALA A 121 -19.58 -9.99 -6.89
CA ALA A 121 -19.44 -11.42 -6.63
C ALA A 121 -19.13 -11.73 -5.16
N ILE A 122 -18.35 -10.89 -4.46
CA ILE A 122 -17.90 -11.15 -3.09
C ILE A 122 -19.03 -11.03 -2.05
N GLN A 123 -20.05 -10.18 -2.30
CA GLN A 123 -21.24 -9.92 -1.47
C GLN A 123 -21.08 -10.32 0.02
N PRO A 124 -20.43 -9.50 0.87
CA PRO A 124 -19.99 -9.91 2.20
C PRO A 124 -21.09 -10.52 3.10
N THR A 125 -22.34 -10.08 2.94
CA THR A 125 -23.52 -10.59 3.66
C THR A 125 -23.94 -12.01 3.28
N LYS A 126 -23.50 -12.51 2.10
CA LYS A 126 -23.80 -13.86 1.59
C LYS A 126 -22.57 -14.78 1.58
N LEU A 127 -21.43 -14.30 2.06
CA LEU A 127 -20.19 -15.07 2.11
C LEU A 127 -20.29 -16.15 3.20
N PRO A 128 -20.00 -17.44 2.91
CA PRO A 128 -20.03 -18.49 3.93
C PRO A 128 -19.09 -18.18 5.09
N PHE A 129 -19.54 -18.41 6.34
CA PHE A 129 -18.79 -18.01 7.55
C PHE A 129 -17.33 -18.50 7.55
N ASN A 130 -17.07 -19.74 7.13
CA ASN A 130 -15.70 -20.28 7.08
C ASN A 130 -14.81 -19.49 6.10
N THR A 131 -15.33 -19.14 4.93
CA THR A 131 -14.62 -18.32 3.94
C THR A 131 -14.40 -16.90 4.46
N ALA A 132 -15.43 -16.28 5.05
CA ALA A 132 -15.34 -14.97 5.65
C ALA A 132 -14.31 -14.93 6.80
N SER A 133 -14.34 -15.92 7.68
CA SER A 133 -13.41 -16.07 8.82
C SER A 133 -11.97 -16.23 8.36
N LEU A 134 -11.71 -17.03 7.31
CA LEU A 134 -10.36 -17.16 6.73
C LEU A 134 -9.85 -15.81 6.18
N MET A 135 -10.67 -15.10 5.38
CA MET A 135 -10.30 -13.78 4.85
C MET A 135 -10.09 -12.74 5.96
N MET A 136 -10.90 -12.76 7.01
CA MET A 136 -10.74 -11.90 8.19
C MET A 136 -9.46 -12.21 8.96
N ASN A 137 -9.14 -13.49 9.18
CA ASN A 137 -7.91 -13.91 9.86
C ASN A 137 -6.65 -13.56 9.07
N GLU A 138 -6.66 -13.71 7.73
CA GLU A 138 -5.58 -13.24 6.86
C GLU A 138 -5.37 -11.73 7.00
N PHE A 139 -6.46 -10.95 7.01
CA PHE A 139 -6.39 -9.51 7.24
C PHE A 139 -5.87 -9.16 8.65
N PHE A 140 -6.42 -9.77 9.71
CA PHE A 140 -6.06 -9.49 11.11
C PHE A 140 -4.62 -9.86 11.45
N THR A 141 -4.07 -10.91 10.82
CA THR A 141 -2.65 -11.28 10.95
C THR A 141 -1.75 -10.50 9.99
N GLY A 142 -2.32 -9.79 9.01
CA GLY A 142 -1.62 -8.97 8.03
C GLY A 142 -1.11 -7.64 8.57
N ILE A 143 -0.19 -7.02 7.81
CA ILE A 143 0.44 -5.74 8.18
C ILE A 143 -0.58 -4.59 8.22
N ASP A 144 -1.60 -4.64 7.35
CA ASP A 144 -2.62 -3.59 7.25
C ASP A 144 -3.55 -3.50 8.48
N ALA A 145 -3.68 -4.56 9.27
CA ALA A 145 -4.45 -4.54 10.51
C ALA A 145 -3.79 -3.70 11.62
N LEU A 146 -2.46 -3.55 11.60
CA LEU A 146 -1.70 -2.83 12.64
C LEU A 146 -2.27 -1.44 12.95
N LYS A 147 -2.67 -0.69 11.91
CA LYS A 147 -3.20 0.68 12.05
C LYS A 147 -4.55 0.79 12.77
N TYR A 148 -5.23 -0.34 12.99
CA TYR A 148 -6.47 -0.44 13.75
C TYR A 148 -6.28 -0.99 15.17
N LEU A 149 -5.06 -1.44 15.51
CA LEU A 149 -4.77 -1.91 16.87
C LEU A 149 -4.73 -0.74 17.86
N PRO A 150 -5.29 -0.90 19.07
CA PRO A 150 -5.35 0.17 20.06
C PRO A 150 -3.93 0.58 20.48
N GLY A 151 -3.65 1.88 20.42
CA GLY A 151 -2.33 2.42 20.76
C GLY A 151 -1.25 2.24 19.69
N PHE A 152 -1.57 1.74 18.48
CA PHE A 152 -0.60 1.69 17.39
C PHE A 152 -0.10 3.11 17.03
N PRO A 153 1.22 3.39 17.07
CA PRO A 153 1.73 4.74 16.86
C PRO A 153 1.43 5.30 15.46
N HIS A 154 1.00 6.57 15.39
CA HIS A 154 0.83 7.27 14.12
C HIS A 154 2.15 7.79 13.56
N LYS A 155 2.32 7.66 12.24
CA LYS A 155 3.51 8.13 11.52
C LYS A 155 3.73 9.65 11.73
N PRO A 156 4.93 10.10 12.13
CA PRO A 156 5.20 11.49 12.45
C PRO A 156 5.19 12.39 11.21
N LYS A 157 4.98 13.69 11.42
CA LYS A 157 5.02 14.70 10.36
C LYS A 157 6.43 14.76 9.75
N ASN A 158 6.50 14.91 8.43
CA ASN A 158 7.78 15.12 7.75
C ASN A 158 8.24 16.59 7.86
N LEU A 159 9.51 16.87 7.56
CA LEU A 159 10.13 18.21 7.64
C LEU A 159 9.22 19.34 7.11
N LEU A 160 8.65 19.17 5.91
CA LEU A 160 7.78 20.15 5.26
C LEU A 160 6.50 20.43 6.06
N PHE A 161 5.89 19.40 6.67
CA PHE A 161 4.71 19.55 7.52
C PHE A 161 5.05 20.13 8.90
N CYS A 162 6.25 19.86 9.43
CA CYS A 162 6.74 20.54 10.63
C CYS A 162 7.03 22.01 10.36
N TYR A 163 7.57 22.35 9.18
CA TYR A 163 7.81 23.73 8.75
C TYR A 163 6.49 24.48 8.52
N ALA A 164 5.53 23.90 7.80
CA ALA A 164 4.21 24.48 7.59
C ALA A 164 3.51 24.78 8.93
N ALA A 165 3.48 23.79 9.84
CA ALA A 165 2.88 23.94 11.17
C ALA A 165 3.61 24.95 12.08
N ALA A 166 4.91 25.20 11.87
CA ALA A 166 5.68 26.18 12.63
C ALA A 166 5.57 27.63 12.07
N ASN A 167 4.88 27.80 10.94
CA ASN A 167 4.67 29.07 10.25
C ASN A 167 3.17 29.34 9.98
N ASP A 168 2.28 28.62 10.65
CA ASP A 168 0.81 28.69 10.50
C ASP A 168 0.32 28.56 9.05
N ILE A 169 1.07 27.81 8.22
CA ILE A 169 0.70 27.50 6.84
C ILE A 169 -0.20 26.27 6.85
N ASP A 170 -1.40 26.39 6.26
CA ASP A 170 -2.35 25.29 6.16
C ASP A 170 -1.78 24.09 5.37
N SER A 171 -2.32 22.91 5.69
CA SER A 171 -1.95 21.62 5.12
C SER A 171 -2.50 21.33 3.72
N GLY A 172 -3.34 22.22 3.17
CA GLY A 172 -3.85 22.12 1.81
C GLY A 172 -2.74 22.05 0.73
N LEU A 173 -2.98 21.29 -0.35
CA LEU A 173 -1.96 20.96 -1.37
C LEU A 173 -1.29 22.19 -1.99
N HIS A 174 -2.03 23.28 -2.20
CA HIS A 174 -1.49 24.55 -2.71
C HIS A 174 -0.57 25.23 -1.69
N MET A 175 -1.00 25.30 -0.43
CA MET A 175 -0.27 25.93 0.67
C MET A 175 1.00 25.15 1.02
N LEU A 176 0.99 23.83 0.86
CA LEU A 176 2.16 22.98 1.06
C LEU A 176 3.26 23.23 -0.01
N LYS A 177 2.89 23.62 -1.22
CA LYS A 177 3.84 24.07 -2.26
C LYS A 177 4.49 25.39 -1.87
N GLU A 178 3.70 26.34 -1.38
CA GLU A 178 4.22 27.61 -0.87
C GLU A 178 5.15 27.41 0.33
N ALA A 179 4.80 26.54 1.29
CA ALA A 179 5.67 26.16 2.40
C ALA A 179 7.01 25.59 1.91
N ALA A 180 7.00 24.79 0.83
CA ALA A 180 8.21 24.21 0.26
C ALA A 180 9.12 25.26 -0.40
N GLU A 181 8.55 26.27 -1.05
CA GLU A 181 9.32 27.41 -1.60
C GLU A 181 9.90 28.29 -0.49
N ARG A 182 9.09 28.70 0.50
CA ARG A 182 9.57 29.49 1.66
C ARG A 182 10.69 28.77 2.43
N MET A 183 10.60 27.44 2.59
CA MET A 183 11.63 26.63 3.25
C MET A 183 12.97 26.54 2.47
N ARG A 184 13.02 26.94 1.18
CA ARG A 184 14.29 27.04 0.44
C ARG A 184 15.12 28.27 0.84
N THR A 185 14.45 29.37 1.21
CA THR A 185 15.11 30.63 1.55
C THR A 185 15.22 30.86 3.06
N ASP A 186 14.32 30.29 3.87
CA ASP A 186 14.42 30.34 5.34
C ASP A 186 15.21 29.17 5.92
N GLU A 187 16.54 29.34 6.02
CA GLU A 187 17.42 28.38 6.68
C GLU A 187 17.11 28.21 8.18
N LYS A 188 16.66 29.27 8.87
CA LYS A 188 16.45 29.26 10.33
C LYS A 188 15.18 28.48 10.70
N GLY A 189 14.06 28.74 10.02
CA GLY A 189 12.84 27.95 10.19
C GLY A 189 13.01 26.53 9.68
N ARG A 190 13.75 26.30 8.58
CA ARG A 190 14.11 24.94 8.14
C ARG A 190 14.91 24.18 9.21
N ALA A 191 15.88 24.82 9.87
CA ALA A 191 16.65 24.20 10.95
C ALA A 191 15.78 23.88 12.18
N LYS A 192 14.87 24.79 12.58
CA LYS A 192 13.88 24.54 13.64
C LYS A 192 12.96 23.37 13.30
N ALA A 193 12.39 23.36 12.10
CA ALA A 193 11.52 22.29 11.61
C ALA A 193 12.24 20.94 11.49
N ALA A 194 13.53 20.94 11.15
CA ALA A 194 14.35 19.72 11.13
C ALA A 194 14.58 19.16 12.54
N LYS A 195 14.86 20.02 13.53
CA LYS A 195 14.98 19.61 14.94
C LYS A 195 13.68 19.00 15.46
N GLU A 196 12.54 19.60 15.15
CA GLU A 196 11.23 19.09 15.57
C GLU A 196 10.86 17.79 14.83
N ALA A 197 11.10 17.70 13.52
CA ALA A 197 10.91 16.44 12.78
C ALA A 197 11.80 15.30 13.32
N ALA A 198 13.05 15.58 13.69
CA ALA A 198 13.95 14.60 14.31
C ALA A 198 13.48 14.16 15.71
N LYS A 199 12.94 15.09 16.51
CA LYS A 199 12.30 14.81 17.80
C LYS A 199 11.09 13.90 17.62
N GLN A 200 10.18 14.22 16.71
CA GLN A 200 8.99 13.40 16.42
C GLN A 200 9.34 12.02 15.87
N ARG A 201 10.34 11.91 14.98
CA ARG A 201 10.87 10.60 14.52
C ARG A 201 11.40 9.75 15.68
N THR A 202 12.08 10.37 16.64
CA THR A 202 12.66 9.67 17.79
C THR A 202 11.59 9.24 18.80
N ALA A 203 10.61 10.10 19.07
CA ALA A 203 9.45 9.75 19.89
C ALA A 203 8.65 8.60 19.27
N TYR A 204 8.33 8.69 17.97
CA TYR A 204 7.65 7.62 17.22
C TYR A 204 8.42 6.29 17.26
N MET A 205 9.74 6.32 17.11
CA MET A 205 10.57 5.11 17.23
C MET A 205 10.44 4.47 18.61
N LYS A 206 10.48 5.26 19.69
CA LYS A 206 10.29 4.79 21.07
C LYS A 206 8.90 4.20 21.26
N SER A 207 7.85 4.87 20.79
CA SER A 207 6.48 4.35 20.87
C SER A 207 6.27 3.08 20.04
N LEU A 208 6.99 2.88 18.94
CA LEU A 208 6.96 1.59 18.20
C LEU A 208 7.67 0.46 18.97
N GLN A 209 8.70 0.77 19.77
CA GLN A 209 9.36 -0.20 20.65
C GLN A 209 8.42 -0.56 21.82
N GLU A 210 7.88 0.44 22.51
CA GLU A 210 6.90 0.26 23.60
C GLU A 210 5.65 -0.52 23.12
N PHE A 211 5.16 -0.24 21.92
CA PHE A 211 4.05 -0.99 21.31
C PHE A 211 4.41 -2.46 21.05
N LEU A 212 5.62 -2.74 20.54
CA LEU A 212 6.09 -4.11 20.33
C LEU A 212 6.23 -4.87 21.64
N GLU A 213 6.84 -4.27 22.65
CA GLU A 213 7.06 -4.88 23.97
C GLU A 213 5.72 -5.18 24.67
N LYS A 214 4.75 -4.26 24.59
CA LYS A 214 3.44 -4.42 25.22
C LYS A 214 2.55 -5.46 24.54
N HIS A 215 2.65 -5.60 23.21
CA HIS A 215 1.78 -6.47 22.41
C HIS A 215 2.54 -7.65 21.77
N GLU A 216 3.68 -8.09 22.33
CA GLU A 216 4.51 -9.12 21.70
C GLU A 216 3.79 -10.47 21.56
N ASP A 217 2.92 -10.86 22.49
CA ASP A 217 2.18 -12.13 22.38
C ASP A 217 0.94 -12.06 21.48
N GLU A 218 0.40 -10.86 21.25
CA GLU A 218 -0.83 -10.62 20.46
C GLU A 218 -0.56 -10.43 18.96
N LEU A 219 0.64 -9.97 18.60
CA LEU A 219 1.01 -9.66 17.22
C LEU A 219 1.44 -10.91 16.43
N SER A 220 1.08 -10.96 15.15
CA SER A 220 1.60 -12.00 14.24
C SER A 220 3.10 -11.79 13.98
N GLU A 221 3.83 -12.86 13.65
CA GLU A 221 5.25 -12.74 13.27
C GLU A 221 5.48 -11.82 12.05
N VAL A 222 4.51 -11.77 11.13
CA VAL A 222 4.54 -10.86 9.97
C VAL A 222 4.43 -9.40 10.43
N GLN A 223 3.54 -9.12 11.40
CA GLN A 223 3.36 -7.81 12.00
C GLN A 223 4.58 -7.38 12.81
N LYS A 224 5.09 -8.24 13.72
CA LYS A 224 6.33 -8.02 14.48
C LYS A 224 7.48 -7.66 13.55
N LYS A 225 7.69 -8.46 12.50
CA LYS A 225 8.75 -8.24 11.51
C LYS A 225 8.60 -6.90 10.78
N SER A 226 7.37 -6.49 10.45
CA SER A 226 7.10 -5.18 9.84
C SER A 226 7.45 -4.00 10.75
N VAL A 227 7.07 -4.07 12.03
CA VAL A 227 7.39 -3.01 13.01
C VAL A 227 8.89 -3.00 13.34
N LYS A 228 9.51 -4.16 13.60
CA LYS A 228 10.97 -4.31 13.81
C LYS A 228 11.74 -3.75 12.60
N THR A 229 11.30 -4.02 11.36
CA THR A 229 11.88 -3.44 10.13
C THR A 229 11.71 -1.92 10.06
N THR A 230 10.57 -1.39 10.51
CA THR A 230 10.30 0.05 10.52
C THR A 230 11.19 0.79 11.51
N ILE A 231 11.38 0.25 12.71
CA ILE A 231 12.34 0.76 13.71
C ILE A 231 13.75 0.78 13.11
N GLN A 232 14.22 -0.34 12.54
CA GLN A 232 15.55 -0.43 11.92
C GLN A 232 15.75 0.59 10.78
N ARG A 233 14.72 0.92 9.99
CA ARG A 233 14.80 1.95 8.94
C ARG A 233 14.96 3.36 9.53
N ILE A 234 14.26 3.65 10.63
CA ILE A 234 14.36 4.95 11.31
C ILE A 234 15.75 5.11 11.94
N ASP A 235 16.25 4.05 12.58
CA ASP A 235 17.54 4.06 13.26
C ASP A 235 18.70 4.23 12.27
N LYS A 236 18.73 3.42 11.20
CA LYS A 236 19.68 3.57 10.08
C LYS A 236 19.61 4.93 9.39
N ALA A 237 18.48 5.63 9.45
CA ALA A 237 18.37 6.98 8.92
C ALA A 237 19.10 8.01 9.82
N LYS A 238 19.05 7.85 11.15
CA LYS A 238 19.82 8.69 12.09
C LYS A 238 21.32 8.52 11.88
N ASP A 239 21.80 7.29 11.75
CA ASP A 239 23.24 7.02 11.52
C ASP A 239 23.72 7.62 10.20
N ARG A 240 22.92 7.53 9.14
CA ARG A 240 23.21 8.17 7.86
C ARG A 240 23.21 9.70 7.95
N GLU A 241 22.23 10.29 8.64
CA GLU A 241 22.19 11.74 8.87
C GLU A 241 23.43 12.21 9.68
N LYS A 242 23.86 11.44 10.69
CA LYS A 242 25.07 11.68 11.49
C LYS A 242 26.35 11.59 10.64
N TYR A 243 26.56 10.50 9.92
CA TYR A 243 27.76 10.30 9.08
C TYR A 243 27.88 11.34 7.95
N VAL A 244 26.75 11.72 7.32
CA VAL A 244 26.73 12.79 6.30
C VAL A 244 27.05 14.15 6.91
N ARG A 245 26.63 14.39 8.16
CA ARG A 245 26.92 15.64 8.88
C ARG A 245 28.38 15.75 9.28
N GLU A 246 28.95 14.70 9.89
CA GLU A 246 30.38 14.63 10.25
C GLU A 246 31.27 14.84 9.02
N LYS A 247 30.92 14.26 7.87
CA LYS A 247 31.62 14.44 6.59
C LYS A 247 31.46 15.83 5.94
N LYS A 248 30.50 16.64 6.40
CA LYS A 248 30.35 18.06 6.01
C LYS A 248 31.08 18.99 6.97
N GLU A 249 30.98 18.74 8.28
CA GLU A 249 31.65 19.53 9.31
C GLU A 249 33.17 19.36 9.27
N SER A 250 33.68 18.25 8.73
CA SER A 250 35.10 18.02 8.43
C SER A 250 35.60 18.68 7.12
N LYS A 251 34.79 19.50 6.44
CA LYS A 251 35.19 20.28 5.26
C LYS A 251 35.12 21.77 5.55
N SER A 252 36.27 22.44 5.41
CA SER A 252 36.38 23.90 5.50
C SER A 252 35.50 24.62 4.44
N PRO A 253 35.05 25.85 4.72
CA PRO A 253 34.18 26.62 3.83
C PRO A 253 34.96 27.14 2.62
N GLY A 254 35.19 26.25 1.65
CA GLY A 254 35.94 26.54 0.42
C GLY A 254 35.93 25.41 -0.62
N SER A 255 35.09 24.37 -0.43
CA SER A 255 35.02 23.24 -1.38
C SER A 255 33.62 22.67 -1.59
N ASP A 256 32.63 23.53 -1.82
CA ASP A 256 31.51 23.19 -2.73
C ASP A 256 32.00 23.21 -4.19
N LYS A 257 33.09 22.48 -4.45
CA LYS A 257 33.25 21.84 -5.74
C LYS A 257 32.14 20.81 -5.82
N ILE A 258 31.10 21.17 -6.57
CA ILE A 258 30.40 20.21 -7.43
C ILE A 258 31.45 19.21 -7.88
N LYS A 259 31.24 17.91 -7.61
CA LYS A 259 32.06 16.89 -8.24
C LYS A 259 31.78 16.95 -9.74
N LYS A 260 32.52 17.80 -10.45
CA LYS A 260 33.05 17.41 -11.75
C LYS A 260 33.59 16.00 -11.53
N LYS A 261 33.19 15.04 -12.37
CA LYS A 261 33.90 13.77 -12.44
C LYS A 261 35.39 14.15 -12.54
N GLU A 262 36.22 13.60 -11.67
CA GLU A 262 37.66 13.58 -11.97
C GLU A 262 37.73 12.89 -13.33
N SER A 263 38.32 13.56 -14.32
CA SER A 263 38.28 13.12 -15.71
C SER A 263 38.86 11.71 -15.77
N MET A 264 38.03 10.75 -16.20
CA MET A 264 38.37 9.34 -16.03
C MET A 264 39.60 9.06 -16.88
N THR A 265 40.64 8.54 -16.26
CA THR A 265 41.89 8.24 -16.96
C THR A 265 41.65 7.19 -18.04
N ALA A 266 42.51 7.16 -19.05
CA ALA A 266 42.42 6.18 -20.14
C ALA A 266 42.37 4.72 -19.61
N PHE A 267 43.08 4.46 -18.51
CA PHE A 267 43.05 3.17 -17.82
C PHE A 267 41.73 2.88 -17.08
N GLU A 268 41.10 3.88 -16.48
CA GLU A 268 39.79 3.73 -15.83
C GLU A 268 38.67 3.50 -16.85
N HIS A 269 38.70 4.19 -17.99
CA HIS A 269 37.83 3.91 -19.14
C HIS A 269 38.01 2.45 -19.61
N PHE A 270 39.26 1.99 -19.79
CA PHE A 270 39.55 0.60 -20.11
C PHE A 270 39.01 -0.40 -19.06
N CYS A 271 39.17 -0.11 -17.77
CA CYS A 271 38.65 -0.95 -16.68
C CYS A 271 37.11 -0.98 -16.65
N SER A 272 36.44 0.13 -16.94
CA SER A 272 34.98 0.20 -16.98
C SER A 272 34.39 -0.62 -18.12
N LEU A 273 35.01 -0.59 -19.30
CA LEU A 273 34.60 -1.38 -20.47
C LEU A 273 34.93 -2.88 -20.32
N ASN A 274 35.98 -3.21 -19.56
CA ASN A 274 36.43 -4.59 -19.31
C ASN A 274 36.06 -5.11 -17.91
N PHE A 275 34.96 -4.61 -17.32
CA PHE A 275 34.54 -4.91 -15.94
C PHE A 275 34.17 -6.39 -15.69
N THR A 276 34.13 -7.24 -16.72
CA THR A 276 33.93 -8.70 -16.63
C THR A 276 35.24 -9.49 -16.65
N MET A 277 36.38 -8.87 -16.99
CA MET A 277 37.68 -9.56 -17.02
C MET A 277 38.27 -9.75 -15.63
N TYR A 278 38.70 -10.98 -15.32
CA TYR A 278 39.31 -11.38 -14.06
C TYR A 278 38.42 -11.15 -12.82
N VAL A 279 37.09 -11.26 -12.94
CA VAL A 279 36.13 -11.09 -11.83
C VAL A 279 36.41 -12.06 -10.67
N ASP A 280 36.82 -13.29 -10.97
CA ASP A 280 37.12 -14.33 -9.98
C ASP A 280 38.48 -14.14 -9.27
N VAL A 281 39.15 -13.01 -9.49
CA VAL A 281 40.44 -12.67 -8.91
C VAL A 281 40.28 -11.50 -7.93
N GLU A 282 40.93 -11.62 -6.78
CA GLU A 282 41.01 -10.60 -5.73
C GLU A 282 41.29 -9.18 -6.29
N PRO A 283 40.60 -8.12 -5.82
CA PRO A 283 40.58 -6.80 -6.47
C PRO A 283 41.95 -6.18 -6.78
N GLU A 284 42.92 -6.26 -5.87
CA GLU A 284 44.28 -5.74 -6.12
C GLU A 284 45.00 -6.52 -7.24
N LYS A 285 44.94 -7.86 -7.19
CA LYS A 285 45.57 -8.73 -8.19
C LYS A 285 44.89 -8.58 -9.55
N ARG A 286 43.58 -8.33 -9.55
CA ARG A 286 42.77 -7.98 -10.72
C ARG A 286 43.22 -6.66 -11.34
N LEU A 287 43.36 -5.59 -10.56
CA LEU A 287 43.81 -4.28 -11.06
C LEU A 287 45.21 -4.39 -11.70
N ARG A 288 46.16 -5.09 -11.05
CA ARG A 288 47.50 -5.35 -11.60
C ARG A 288 47.48 -6.16 -12.91
N LYS A 289 46.52 -7.07 -13.09
CA LYS A 289 46.33 -7.81 -14.36
C LYS A 289 45.73 -6.93 -15.46
N LEU A 290 44.78 -6.06 -15.12
CA LEU A 290 44.19 -5.10 -16.06
C LEU A 290 45.21 -4.04 -16.50
N GLN A 291 46.02 -3.50 -15.59
CA GLN A 291 47.11 -2.56 -15.92
C GLN A 291 48.08 -3.18 -16.94
N LYS A 292 48.58 -4.40 -16.67
CA LYS A 292 49.43 -5.15 -17.59
C LYS A 292 48.78 -5.51 -18.93
N LYS A 293 47.45 -5.46 -19.04
CA LYS A 293 46.72 -5.60 -20.30
C LYS A 293 46.62 -4.26 -21.03
N PHE A 294 46.35 -3.17 -20.31
CA PHE A 294 46.32 -1.80 -20.83
C PHE A 294 47.68 -1.35 -21.39
N ASP A 295 48.76 -1.58 -20.64
CA ASP A 295 50.14 -1.26 -21.04
C ASP A 295 50.61 -2.06 -22.26
N LYS A 296 49.89 -3.14 -22.60
CA LYS A 296 50.12 -4.02 -23.76
C LYS A 296 49.10 -3.82 -24.89
N LEU A 297 48.20 -2.85 -24.80
CA LEU A 297 47.36 -2.46 -25.94
C LEU A 297 48.22 -1.82 -27.02
N GLU A 298 47.86 -2.08 -28.27
CA GLU A 298 48.42 -1.37 -29.43
C GLU A 298 48.29 0.15 -29.25
N PRO A 299 49.27 0.97 -29.69
CA PRO A 299 49.24 2.41 -29.51
C PRO A 299 47.96 3.06 -30.03
N THR A 300 47.49 2.63 -31.21
CA THR A 300 46.24 3.10 -31.84
C THR A 300 44.98 2.78 -31.02
N VAL A 301 44.97 1.66 -30.29
CA VAL A 301 43.85 1.28 -29.42
C VAL A 301 43.93 2.03 -28.09
N ARG A 302 45.14 2.29 -27.58
CA ARG A 302 45.36 3.09 -26.36
C ARG A 302 44.97 4.56 -26.58
N GLU A 303 45.30 5.11 -27.74
CA GLU A 303 44.96 6.48 -28.14
C GLU A 303 43.44 6.74 -28.13
N VAL A 304 42.60 5.72 -28.37
CA VAL A 304 41.13 5.83 -28.23
C VAL A 304 40.73 6.09 -26.78
N TYR A 305 41.31 5.36 -25.82
CA TYR A 305 41.05 5.58 -24.40
C TYR A 305 41.62 6.90 -23.88
N GLU A 306 42.75 7.34 -24.44
CA GLU A 306 43.34 8.66 -24.14
C GLU A 306 42.47 9.79 -24.68
N LYS A 307 41.91 9.67 -25.90
CA LYS A 307 40.94 10.62 -26.46
C LYS A 307 39.64 10.66 -25.65
N LEU A 308 39.16 9.53 -25.12
CA LEU A 308 38.00 9.49 -24.22
C LEU A 308 38.29 10.18 -22.87
N ALA A 309 39.50 10.01 -22.32
CA ALA A 309 39.93 10.68 -21.09
C ALA A 309 40.08 12.21 -21.24
N LEU A 310 40.31 12.70 -22.46
CA LEU A 310 40.39 14.12 -22.81
C LEU A 310 39.01 14.76 -23.09
N GLN A 311 37.92 14.00 -23.03
CA GLN A 311 36.54 14.47 -23.26
C GLN A 311 35.69 14.63 -21.98
N ASP A 312 36.19 14.22 -20.81
CA ASP A 312 35.59 14.45 -19.48
C ASP A 312 36.08 15.76 -18.81
#